data_AF-A0A643F0C7-F1
#
_entry.id   AF-A0A643F0C7-F1
#
_cell.length_a   1.000
_cell.length_b   1.000
_cell.length_c   1.000
_cell.angle_alpha   90.00
_cell.angle_beta   90.00
_cell.angle_gamma   90.00
#
_symmetry.space_group_name_H-M   'P 1'
#
loop_
_entity.id
_entity.type
_entity.pdbx_description
1 polymer ?
#
loop_
_entity_poly.entity_id
_entity_poly.type
_entity_poly.pdbx_seq_one_letter_code
_entity_poly.pdbx_strand_id
1 'polypeptide(L)'
;MYFQLGSLMAAGLILLTAPVAAETLTVRDITDKQEISERAGDFEKDLKQLGIAAKLSCDLLIGTRGESNDESFGAVCDMKISGKEPTSIMLCNDTMIGKLTIKAFGFSMVKSELAAFTEMNCRPGG
;
A
#
# COMPACT_ATOMS: atom_id res chain seq x y z
N MET A 1 4.60 -23.26 -69.26
CA MET A 1 5.58 -23.20 -68.15
C MET A 1 5.98 -21.75 -67.94
N TYR A 2 5.59 -21.14 -66.83
CA TYR A 2 6.35 -20.12 -66.10
C TYR A 2 5.68 -19.91 -64.73
N PHE A 3 6.38 -20.30 -63.67
CA PHE A 3 6.05 -20.00 -62.28
C PHE A 3 6.62 -18.62 -61.96
N GLN A 4 5.89 -17.74 -61.26
CA GLN A 4 6.49 -16.88 -60.22
C GLN A 4 5.46 -16.48 -59.16
N LEU A 5 5.75 -16.92 -57.93
CA LEU A 5 5.22 -16.40 -56.67
C LEU A 5 5.68 -14.94 -56.49
N GLY A 6 4.80 -14.08 -55.99
CA GLY A 6 5.12 -12.75 -55.47
C GLY A 6 4.57 -12.62 -54.05
N SER A 7 5.48 -12.61 -53.09
CA SER A 7 5.25 -12.77 -51.65
C SER A 7 4.59 -11.57 -50.99
N LEU A 8 3.71 -11.86 -50.03
CA LEU A 8 3.25 -10.93 -48.99
C LEU A 8 4.46 -10.49 -48.15
N MET A 9 4.65 -9.18 -47.98
CA MET A 9 5.51 -8.62 -46.93
C MET A 9 4.60 -7.95 -45.90
N ALA A 10 4.15 -8.73 -44.92
CA ALA A 10 3.60 -8.18 -43.69
C ALA A 10 4.78 -7.71 -42.83
N ALA A 11 5.01 -6.40 -42.78
CA ALA A 11 5.98 -5.79 -41.88
C ALA A 11 5.45 -5.92 -40.44
N GLY A 12 5.89 -6.96 -39.73
CA GLY A 12 5.63 -7.12 -38.31
C GLY A 12 6.47 -6.13 -37.51
N LEU A 13 5.83 -5.12 -36.91
CA LEU A 13 6.44 -4.35 -35.83
C LEU A 13 6.62 -5.28 -34.62
N ILE A 14 7.86 -5.66 -34.33
CA ILE A 14 8.21 -6.30 -33.07
C ILE A 14 8.36 -5.17 -32.04
N LEU A 15 7.32 -4.94 -31.24
CA LEU A 15 7.42 -4.10 -30.05
C LEU A 15 8.27 -4.86 -29.02
N LEU A 16 9.53 -4.45 -28.86
CA LEU A 16 10.39 -4.82 -27.74
C LEU A 16 9.83 -4.16 -26.47
N THR A 17 8.85 -4.78 -25.83
CA THR A 17 8.48 -4.40 -24.46
C THR A 17 9.57 -4.95 -23.55
N ALA A 18 10.42 -4.06 -23.00
CA ALA A 18 11.31 -4.44 -21.92
C ALA A 18 10.47 -5.02 -20.76
N PRO A 19 10.91 -6.10 -20.09
CA PRO A 19 10.23 -6.57 -18.90
C PRO A 19 10.38 -5.48 -17.84
N VAL A 20 9.26 -4.88 -17.43
CA VAL A 20 9.21 -4.09 -16.20
C VAL A 20 9.54 -5.08 -15.09
N ALA A 21 10.71 -4.94 -14.47
CA ALA A 21 11.03 -5.69 -13.27
C ALA A 21 9.99 -5.29 -12.22
N ALA A 22 9.07 -6.20 -11.92
CA ALA A 22 8.15 -6.02 -10.80
C ALA A 22 9.01 -6.11 -9.53
N GLU A 23 9.27 -4.96 -8.90
CA GLU A 23 9.95 -4.93 -7.60
C GLU A 23 9.14 -5.77 -6.60
N THR A 24 9.78 -6.75 -5.99
CA THR A 24 9.11 -7.64 -5.04
C THR A 24 9.02 -6.96 -3.68
N LEU A 25 7.84 -6.45 -3.34
CA LEU A 25 7.57 -5.98 -1.98
C LEU A 25 7.46 -7.18 -1.02
N THR A 26 8.17 -7.10 0.09
CA THR A 26 8.02 -8.06 1.18
C THR A 26 7.04 -7.53 2.21
N VAL A 27 6.15 -8.39 2.69
CA VAL A 27 5.12 -8.04 3.67
C VAL A 27 5.35 -8.86 4.94
N ARG A 28 5.49 -8.18 6.08
CA ARG A 28 5.58 -8.82 7.40
C ARG A 28 4.39 -8.44 8.27
N ASP A 29 3.94 -9.39 9.09
CA ASP A 29 2.97 -9.11 10.14
C ASP A 29 3.64 -8.39 11.30
N ILE A 30 2.96 -7.41 11.88
CA ILE A 30 3.37 -6.74 13.10
C ILE A 30 2.48 -7.26 14.22
N THR A 31 3.00 -8.21 14.99
CA THR A 31 2.28 -8.86 16.09
C THR A 31 2.81 -8.48 17.47
N ASP A 32 3.97 -7.81 17.52
CA ASP A 32 4.53 -7.34 18.78
C ASP A 32 3.70 -6.16 19.33
N LYS A 33 3.31 -6.24 20.60
CA LYS A 33 2.40 -5.26 21.21
C LYS A 33 3.03 -3.87 21.34
N GLN A 34 4.34 -3.80 21.58
CA GLN A 34 5.02 -2.53 21.67
C GLN A 34 5.09 -1.89 20.28
N GLU A 35 5.48 -2.65 19.25
CA GLU A 35 5.53 -2.16 17.88
C GLU A 35 4.14 -1.72 17.40
N ILE A 36 3.08 -2.49 17.69
CA ILE A 36 1.68 -2.09 17.38
C ILE A 36 1.36 -0.74 18.03
N SER A 37 1.66 -0.57 19.32
CA SER A 37 1.38 0.67 20.03
C SER A 37 2.17 1.85 19.46
N GLU A 38 3.42 1.63 19.06
CA GLU A 38 4.25 2.67 18.45
C GLU A 38 3.70 3.09 17.09
N ARG A 39 3.43 2.13 16.20
CA ARG A 39 2.92 2.42 14.84
C ARG A 39 1.52 3.05 14.89
N ALA A 40 0.63 2.58 15.77
CA ALA A 40 -0.66 3.22 16.00
C ALA A 40 -0.50 4.66 16.50
N GLY A 41 0.45 4.89 17.41
CA GLY A 41 0.79 6.23 17.88
C GLY A 41 1.35 7.14 16.79
N ASP A 42 2.09 6.61 15.83
CA ASP A 42 2.57 7.37 14.66
C ASP A 42 1.41 7.76 13.74
N PHE A 43 0.48 6.85 13.45
CA PHE A 43 -0.74 7.20 12.73
C PHE A 43 -1.60 8.25 13.45
N GLU A 44 -1.73 8.17 14.78
CA GLU A 44 -2.43 9.19 15.57
C GLU A 44 -1.77 10.58 15.42
N LYS A 45 -0.44 10.65 15.37
CA LYS A 45 0.28 11.91 15.13
C LYS A 45 0.00 12.44 13.73
N ASP A 46 0.02 11.57 12.71
CA ASP A 46 -0.24 11.95 11.33
C ASP A 46 -1.68 12.49 11.17
N LEU A 47 -2.67 11.81 11.74
CA LEU A 47 -4.06 12.27 11.79
C LEU A 47 -4.20 13.62 12.50
N LYS A 48 -3.47 13.82 13.61
CA LYS A 48 -3.48 15.07 14.35
C LYS A 48 -2.93 16.25 13.53
N GLN A 49 -1.93 16.02 12.67
CA GLN A 49 -1.43 17.05 11.75
C GLN A 49 -2.51 17.52 10.76
N LEU A 50 -3.48 16.65 10.45
CA LEU A 50 -4.66 16.97 9.63
C LEU A 50 -5.84 17.53 10.44
N GLY A 51 -5.64 17.83 11.72
CA GLY A 51 -6.71 18.33 12.61
C GLY A 51 -7.65 17.25 13.13
N ILE A 52 -7.34 15.97 12.91
CA ILE A 52 -8.15 14.83 13.39
C ILE A 52 -7.54 14.32 14.70
N ALA A 53 -8.10 14.75 15.83
CA ALA A 53 -7.72 14.24 17.14
C ALA A 53 -8.44 12.89 17.42
N ALA A 54 -7.82 11.80 16.98
CA ALA A 54 -8.34 10.44 17.15
C ALA A 54 -7.45 9.57 18.05
N LYS A 55 -8.05 8.51 18.60
CA LYS A 55 -7.36 7.36 19.18
C LYS A 55 -7.57 6.13 18.33
N LEU A 56 -6.52 5.35 18.13
CA LEU A 56 -6.53 4.16 17.29
C LEU A 56 -6.31 2.90 18.11
N SER A 57 -7.16 1.90 17.89
CA SER A 57 -6.92 0.52 18.30
C SER A 57 -6.79 -0.30 17.03
N CYS A 58 -5.66 -0.95 16.81
CA CYS A 58 -5.40 -1.60 15.53
C CYS A 58 -5.23 -3.10 15.68
N ASP A 59 -6.09 -3.84 14.99
CA ASP A 59 -6.17 -5.31 15.06
C ASP A 59 -5.32 -5.99 13.98
N LEU A 60 -5.01 -5.27 12.91
CA LEU A 60 -4.19 -5.77 11.80
C LEU A 60 -3.20 -4.69 11.39
N LEU A 61 -1.91 -4.93 11.64
CA LEU A 61 -0.81 -4.11 11.15
C LEU A 61 0.17 -4.94 10.34
N ILE A 62 0.68 -4.31 9.29
CA ILE A 62 1.73 -4.86 8.44
C ILE A 62 2.85 -3.84 8.21
N GLY A 63 4.07 -4.35 8.07
CA GLY A 63 5.18 -3.63 7.48
C GLY A 63 5.38 -4.10 6.04
N THR A 64 5.62 -3.17 5.13
CA THR A 64 5.99 -3.45 3.74
C THR A 64 7.37 -2.87 3.47
N ARG A 65 8.25 -3.64 2.82
CA ARG A 65 9.63 -3.23 2.50
C ARG A 65 9.91 -3.45 1.02
N GLY A 66 10.47 -2.42 0.38
CA GLY A 66 11.01 -2.45 -0.99
C GLY A 66 12.53 -2.64 -1.01
N GLU A 67 13.18 -2.20 -2.09
CA GLU A 67 14.63 -2.38 -2.26
C GLU A 67 15.48 -1.50 -1.32
N SER A 68 14.97 -0.35 -0.91
CA SER A 68 15.70 0.64 -0.10
C SER A 68 15.79 0.29 1.39
N ASN A 69 15.34 -0.89 1.82
CA ASN A 69 15.15 -1.31 3.22
C ASN A 69 14.18 -0.47 4.06
N ASP A 70 13.73 0.67 3.55
CA ASP A 70 12.71 1.50 4.18
C ASP A 70 11.37 0.77 4.25
N GLU A 71 10.63 1.06 5.31
CA GLU A 71 9.31 0.49 5.54
C GLU A 71 8.21 1.52 5.40
N SER A 72 7.14 1.07 4.76
CA SER A 72 5.83 1.69 4.85
C SER A 72 4.90 0.78 5.62
N PHE A 73 3.98 1.37 6.38
CA PHE A 73 3.11 0.64 7.28
C PHE A 73 1.68 0.71 6.81
N GLY A 74 0.98 -0.42 6.90
CA GLY A 74 -0.46 -0.52 6.70
C GLY A 74 -1.15 -0.95 7.97
N ALA A 75 -2.34 -0.41 8.24
CA ALA A 75 -3.16 -0.83 9.35
C ALA A 75 -4.65 -0.86 9.02
N VAL A 76 -5.37 -1.74 9.72
CA VAL A 76 -6.81 -1.62 9.97
C VAL A 76 -6.97 -1.30 11.44
N CYS A 77 -7.63 -0.17 11.73
CA CYS A 77 -7.81 0.33 13.08
C CYS A 77 -9.25 0.78 13.32
N ASP A 78 -9.74 0.55 14.53
CA ASP A 78 -10.88 1.25 15.07
C ASP A 78 -10.46 2.64 15.52
N MET A 79 -11.03 3.64 14.85
CA MET A 79 -10.79 5.05 15.12
C MET A 79 -11.85 5.61 16.04
N LYS A 80 -11.42 6.15 17.18
CA LYS A 80 -12.28 6.82 18.16
C LYS A 80 -12.01 8.32 18.17
N ILE A 81 -13.04 9.10 17.89
CA ILE A 81 -13.03 10.56 17.99
C ILE A 81 -14.05 10.97 19.06
N SER A 82 -13.71 11.97 19.88
CA SER A 82 -14.61 12.45 20.93
C SER A 82 -15.97 12.87 20.37
N GLY A 83 -17.05 12.37 20.96
CA GLY A 83 -18.43 12.67 20.54
C GLY A 83 -18.87 12.00 19.23
N LYS A 84 -18.11 11.05 18.69
CA LYS A 84 -18.47 10.25 17.50
C LYS A 84 -18.43 8.76 17.83
N GLU A 85 -19.26 7.98 17.13
CA GLU A 85 -19.18 6.53 17.18
C GLU A 85 -17.83 6.05 16.64
N PRO A 86 -17.23 5.00 17.24
CA PRO A 86 -16.04 4.36 16.69
C PRO A 86 -16.26 3.94 15.23
N THR A 87 -15.25 4.16 14.40
CA THR A 87 -15.30 3.80 12.98
C THR A 87 -14.05 3.02 12.61
N SER A 88 -14.21 1.82 12.07
CA SER A 88 -13.09 1.08 11.52
C SER A 88 -12.59 1.74 10.24
N ILE A 89 -11.28 1.93 10.12
CA ILE A 89 -10.62 2.53 8.97
C ILE A 89 -9.47 1.64 8.51
N MET A 90 -9.16 1.70 7.22
CA MET A 90 -7.91 1.18 6.67
C MET A 90 -7.01 2.38 6.34
N LEU A 91 -5.75 2.35 6.74
CA LEU A 91 -4.81 3.43 6.49
C LEU A 91 -3.40 2.90 6.25
N CYS A 92 -2.60 3.70 5.58
CA CYS A 92 -1.18 3.44 5.42
C CYS A 92 -0.39 4.73 5.54
N ASN A 93 0.87 4.61 5.92
CA ASN A 93 1.83 5.69 5.82
C ASN A 93 3.18 5.23 5.24
N ASP A 94 3.77 6.10 4.42
CA ASP A 94 5.16 6.02 4.02
C ASP A 94 5.97 7.03 4.83
N THR A 95 6.90 6.51 5.64
CA THR A 95 7.72 7.29 6.56
C THR A 95 8.82 8.08 5.85
N MET A 96 9.21 7.69 4.64
CA MET A 96 10.23 8.38 3.85
C MET A 96 9.72 9.67 3.22
N ILE A 97 8.58 9.59 2.52
CA ILE A 97 8.02 10.73 1.76
C ILE A 97 6.95 11.48 2.56
N GLY A 98 6.46 10.89 3.66
CA GLY A 98 5.42 11.50 4.49
C GLY A 98 4.06 11.42 3.81
N LYS A 99 3.71 10.26 3.26
CA LYS A 99 2.41 10.04 2.61
C LYS A 99 1.48 9.29 3.55
N LEU A 100 0.35 9.88 3.92
CA LEU A 100 -0.73 9.24 4.66
C LEU A 100 -1.94 9.04 3.74
N THR A 101 -2.47 7.82 3.66
CA THR A 101 -3.70 7.52 2.92
C THR A 101 -4.69 6.81 3.84
N ILE A 102 -5.96 7.25 3.82
CA ILE A 102 -7.02 6.71 4.68
C ILE A 102 -8.20 6.31 3.81
N LYS A 103 -8.75 5.12 4.08
CA LYS A 103 -9.97 4.59 3.50
C LYS A 103 -10.94 4.27 4.64
N ALA A 104 -11.97 5.12 4.79
CA ALA A 104 -12.93 5.00 5.89
C ALA A 104 -14.08 4.02 5.60
N PHE A 105 -14.33 3.69 4.34
CA PHE A 105 -15.44 2.82 3.93
C PHE A 105 -15.07 1.94 2.73
N GLY A 106 -15.81 0.85 2.53
CA GLY A 106 -15.69 -0.01 1.34
C GLY A 106 -14.36 -0.76 1.25
N PHE A 107 -13.81 -1.19 2.39
CA PHE A 107 -12.60 -2.01 2.48
C PHE A 107 -12.89 -3.34 3.19
N SER A 108 -12.10 -4.37 2.88
CA SER A 108 -12.08 -5.62 3.64
C SER A 108 -11.00 -5.62 4.71
N MET A 109 -11.26 -6.27 5.84
CA MET A 109 -10.31 -6.41 6.96
C MET A 109 -9.34 -7.59 6.76
N VAL A 110 -8.98 -7.89 5.51
CA VAL A 110 -8.07 -9.00 5.18
C VAL A 110 -6.67 -8.50 4.84
N LYS A 111 -5.65 -9.21 5.33
CA LYS A 111 -4.24 -8.88 5.14
C LYS A 111 -3.85 -8.64 3.69
N SER A 112 -4.34 -9.45 2.76
CA SER A 112 -4.01 -9.31 1.34
C SER A 112 -4.55 -8.00 0.75
N GLU A 113 -5.73 -7.55 1.17
CA GLU A 113 -6.28 -6.26 0.74
C GLU A 113 -5.52 -5.11 1.38
N LEU A 114 -5.16 -5.23 2.66
CA LEU A 114 -4.33 -4.23 3.33
C LEU A 114 -2.96 -4.09 2.66
N ALA A 115 -2.30 -5.21 2.32
CA ALA A 115 -1.02 -5.20 1.63
C ALA A 115 -1.10 -4.52 0.26
N ALA A 116 -2.10 -4.87 -0.55
CA ALA A 116 -2.33 -4.23 -1.84
C ALA A 116 -2.65 -2.73 -1.69
N PHE A 117 -3.46 -2.36 -0.69
CA PHE A 117 -3.77 -0.96 -0.39
C PHE A 117 -2.50 -0.17 -0.03
N THR A 118 -1.66 -0.72 0.85
CA THR A 118 -0.38 -0.10 1.24
C THR A 118 0.56 0.02 0.06
N GLU A 119 0.73 -1.02 -0.75
CA GLU A 119 1.57 -0.97 -1.96
C GLU A 119 1.12 0.12 -2.93
N MET A 120 -0.17 0.23 -3.20
CA MET A 120 -0.70 1.22 -4.16
C MET A 120 -0.62 2.66 -3.64
N ASN A 121 -0.76 2.86 -2.33
CA ASN A 121 -0.95 4.19 -1.76
C ASN A 121 0.24 4.70 -0.95
N CYS A 122 1.05 3.83 -0.38
CA CYS A 122 2.19 4.15 0.46
C CYS A 122 3.34 3.21 0.11
N ARG A 123 3.74 3.20 -1.17
CA ARG A 123 4.84 2.36 -1.64
C ARG A 123 6.15 2.80 -0.95
N PRO A 124 6.91 1.88 -0.33
CA PRO A 124 8.20 2.22 0.24
C PRO A 124 9.16 2.74 -0.83
N GLY A 125 9.86 3.84 -0.53
CA GLY A 125 10.92 4.39 -1.39
C GLY A 125 10.49 5.43 -2.43
N GLY A 126 9.19 5.61 -2.65
CA GLY A 126 8.62 6.63 -3.56
C GLY A 126 8.20 6.18 -4.93
#